data_AF-A0A3A4NM37-F1
#
_entry.id   AF-A0A3A4NM37-F1
#
_cell.length_a   1.000
_cell.length_b   1.000
_cell.length_c   1.000
_cell.angle_alpha   90.00
_cell.angle_beta   90.00
_cell.angle_gamma   90.00
#
_symmetry.space_group_name_H-M   'P 1'
#
loop_
_entity.id
_entity.type
_entity.pdbx_description
1 polymer ?
#
loop_
_entity_poly.entity_id
_entity_poly.type
_entity_poly.pdbx_seq_one_letter_code
_entity_poly.pdbx_strand_id
1 'polypeptide(L)'
;MREMALFYAAYTKKGDDGFYHIIPSMEPEKWGWYGELARNKDVISSLCMFRWALNRTADASEVLGVDEELRGAWREIAENIVPYPTWEGPDGPMYCAIAGVEPKHVPGDHFGEAAEYPTILADEINLDSPKEQKKIMLRTARKLSNAGTTGQTLILLGVLAESMWDSFDAETLLNSRSGRMHLFPAVAPNTDIAFRNFQARGGFLVSAARNAERVYFLEVQARRDNACRIMNPWPGKAVTVHEVGKSEPVAVKVDKSNGECLIFAASAGKKYSIEANAASPETAFGDPEKIDVLVVTGGHGFDREPFFTLFDGCDDINYFEHQLKDDSEVLEDVGNWDYDVVMLYNMTQNISQKRQDNFVGLLKDRGVGLVVVHHAEAAFQSWLEYHQIIGTAYIYFDVEIDGKLWPHCKCKGGEDIPVTVRDDKHPITRGMKDFLIHDETYKGRWWAKDNHILLTTDHPENDEPVAWTRQYGRSRIFNIQFGHDKQAYACPEYRDLIVRSICWTAGAIE
;
A
#
# COMPACT_ATOMS: atom_id res chain seq x y z
N MET A 1 -0.58 35.28 -20.47
CA MET A 1 0.76 34.72 -20.13
C MET A 1 1.83 35.25 -21.04
N ARG A 2 1.74 35.06 -22.36
CA ARG A 2 2.69 35.61 -23.36
C ARG A 2 3.09 37.08 -23.11
N GLU A 3 2.13 38.00 -23.08
CA GLU A 3 2.42 39.44 -22.88
C GLU A 3 3.12 39.74 -21.54
N MET A 4 2.80 38.97 -20.48
CA MET A 4 3.47 39.08 -19.18
C MET A 4 4.92 38.59 -19.26
N ALA A 5 5.18 37.48 -19.97
CA ALA A 5 6.54 36.97 -20.17
C ALA A 5 7.39 37.92 -21.02
N LEU A 6 6.81 38.55 -22.05
CA LEU A 6 7.46 39.59 -22.84
C LEU A 6 7.84 40.79 -21.96
N PHE A 7 6.92 41.25 -21.11
CA PHE A 7 7.20 42.31 -20.15
C PHE A 7 8.30 41.90 -19.16
N TYR A 8 8.23 40.71 -18.56
CA TYR A 8 9.24 40.24 -17.61
C TYR A 8 10.62 40.10 -18.23
N ALA A 9 10.71 39.52 -19.43
CA ALA A 9 11.97 39.40 -20.17
C ALA A 9 12.58 40.78 -20.50
N ALA A 10 11.75 41.75 -20.86
CA ALA A 10 12.21 43.12 -21.11
C ALA A 10 12.56 43.89 -19.83
N TYR A 11 11.95 43.53 -18.70
CA TYR A 11 12.16 44.16 -17.40
C TYR A 11 13.46 43.69 -16.74
N THR A 12 13.78 42.39 -16.86
CA THR A 12 15.02 41.82 -16.35
C THR A 12 16.23 42.39 -17.07
N LYS A 13 17.30 42.67 -16.32
CA LYS A 13 18.57 43.19 -16.88
C LYS A 13 19.72 42.27 -16.50
N LYS A 14 20.50 41.86 -17.50
CA LYS A 14 21.72 41.08 -17.27
C LYS A 14 22.79 41.97 -16.66
N GLY A 15 23.29 41.62 -15.48
CA GLY A 15 24.40 42.26 -14.80
C GLY A 15 25.75 41.79 -15.32
N ASP A 16 26.81 42.47 -14.88
CA ASP A 16 28.19 42.11 -15.18
C ASP A 16 28.61 40.78 -14.52
N ASP A 17 27.86 40.33 -13.51
CA ASP A 17 28.02 39.03 -12.86
C ASP A 17 27.43 37.86 -13.66
N GLY A 18 26.81 38.15 -14.81
CA GLY A 18 26.21 37.17 -15.71
C GLY A 18 24.78 36.79 -15.36
N PHE A 19 24.21 37.28 -14.25
CA PHE A 19 22.84 37.00 -13.84
C PHE A 19 21.86 38.08 -14.30
N TYR A 20 20.59 37.72 -14.41
CA TYR A 20 19.49 38.66 -14.60
C TYR A 20 18.97 39.16 -13.25
N HIS A 21 18.91 40.48 -13.13
CA HIS A 21 18.39 41.20 -11.97
C HIS A 21 17.01 41.81 -12.26
N ILE A 22 16.23 41.98 -11.19
CA ILE A 22 14.90 42.58 -11.21
C ILE A 22 14.94 43.86 -10.37
N ILE A 23 14.97 45.01 -11.07
CA ILE A 23 15.14 46.32 -10.43
C ILE A 23 14.25 47.36 -11.13
N PRO A 24 13.43 48.12 -10.38
CA PRO A 24 13.15 47.97 -8.94
C PRO A 24 12.35 46.70 -8.59
N SER A 25 12.47 46.26 -7.35
CA SER A 25 11.66 45.17 -6.77
C SER A 25 11.41 45.48 -5.30
N MET A 26 10.24 45.10 -4.76
CA MET A 26 9.85 45.46 -3.39
C MET A 26 9.11 44.31 -2.71
N GLU A 27 9.31 44.19 -1.40
CA GLU A 27 8.53 43.29 -0.56
C GLU A 27 7.11 43.82 -0.35
N PRO A 28 6.06 42.98 -0.51
CA PRO A 28 4.68 43.41 -0.31
C PRO A 28 4.48 44.04 1.07
N GLU A 29 4.01 45.29 1.09
CA GLU A 29 3.60 46.04 2.28
C GLU A 29 4.67 46.12 3.40
N LYS A 30 5.96 46.04 3.05
CA LYS A 30 7.07 46.03 4.02
C LYS A 30 8.26 46.85 3.57
N TRP A 31 8.93 47.50 4.52
CA TRP A 31 10.20 48.23 4.39
C TRP A 31 10.26 49.46 3.44
N GLY A 32 9.33 49.61 2.50
CA GLY A 32 9.20 50.78 1.63
C GLY A 32 10.37 51.00 0.65
N TRP A 33 10.58 52.26 0.25
CA TRP A 33 11.65 52.65 -0.68
C TRP A 33 12.93 53.04 0.07
N TYR A 34 14.04 52.43 -0.34
CA TYR A 34 15.38 52.75 0.08
C TYR A 34 16.04 53.68 -0.94
N GLY A 35 16.86 54.60 -0.44
CA GLY A 35 17.65 55.50 -1.29
C GLY A 35 18.45 54.71 -2.34
N GLU A 36 18.48 55.23 -3.57
CA GLU A 36 19.20 54.63 -4.70
C GLU A 36 18.80 53.17 -4.99
N LEU A 37 17.60 52.76 -4.56
CA LEU A 37 17.11 51.38 -4.69
C LEU A 37 18.03 50.33 -4.05
N ALA A 38 18.85 50.73 -3.06
CA ALA A 38 19.89 49.87 -2.49
C ALA A 38 19.39 48.51 -1.99
N ARG A 39 18.11 48.45 -1.57
CA ARG A 39 17.39 47.24 -1.13
C ARG A 39 16.11 46.96 -1.92
N ASN A 40 15.77 47.80 -2.90
CA ASN A 40 14.61 47.60 -3.76
C ASN A 40 15.02 46.90 -5.07
N LYS A 41 15.67 45.76 -4.93
CA LYS A 41 16.16 44.93 -6.04
C LYS A 41 16.11 43.47 -5.63
N ASP A 42 15.86 42.59 -6.60
CA ASP A 42 16.01 41.14 -6.45
C ASP A 42 15.26 40.58 -5.23
N VAL A 43 14.07 41.13 -4.92
CA VAL A 43 13.25 40.62 -3.82
C VAL A 43 12.76 39.24 -4.21
N ILE A 44 12.86 38.29 -3.28
CA ILE A 44 12.61 36.86 -3.53
C ILE A 44 11.25 36.59 -4.19
N SER A 45 10.22 37.37 -3.84
CA SER A 45 8.88 37.27 -4.44
C SER A 45 8.88 37.61 -5.93
N SER A 46 9.66 38.61 -6.34
CA SER A 46 9.82 38.93 -7.75
C SER A 46 10.66 37.88 -8.46
N LEU A 47 11.76 37.43 -7.84
CA LEU A 47 12.63 36.41 -8.42
C LEU A 47 11.85 35.13 -8.75
N CYS A 48 11.09 34.61 -7.77
CA CYS A 48 10.35 33.36 -7.95
C CYS A 48 9.21 33.51 -8.96
N MET A 49 8.47 34.63 -8.93
CA MET A 49 7.34 34.83 -9.84
C MET A 49 7.78 35.09 -11.28
N PHE A 50 8.91 35.78 -11.50
CA PHE A 50 9.46 35.99 -12.84
C PHE A 50 9.96 34.66 -13.42
N ARG A 51 10.74 33.90 -12.65
CA ARG A 51 11.24 32.59 -13.08
C ARG A 51 10.09 31.63 -13.38
N TRP A 52 9.08 31.57 -12.50
CA TRP A 52 7.87 30.78 -12.73
C TRP A 52 7.13 31.20 -14.00
N ALA A 53 6.87 32.50 -14.17
CA ALA A 53 6.09 33.01 -15.29
C ALA A 53 6.75 32.76 -16.66
N LEU A 54 8.07 32.97 -16.74
CA LEU A 54 8.86 32.72 -17.95
C LEU A 54 8.83 31.23 -18.31
N ASN A 55 9.11 30.35 -17.34
CA ASN A 55 9.08 28.91 -17.55
C ASN A 55 7.69 28.40 -17.95
N ARG A 56 6.64 28.78 -17.21
CA ARG A 56 5.27 28.35 -17.51
C ARG A 56 4.76 28.88 -18.84
N THR A 57 5.19 30.06 -19.26
CA THR A 57 4.84 30.60 -20.57
C THR A 57 5.54 29.83 -21.69
N ALA A 58 6.83 29.50 -21.52
CA ALA A 58 7.55 28.64 -22.46
C ALA A 58 6.92 27.24 -22.57
N ASP A 59 6.54 26.63 -21.45
CA ASP A 59 5.86 25.32 -21.41
C ASP A 59 4.50 25.38 -22.13
N ALA A 60 3.69 26.41 -21.87
CA ALA A 60 2.40 26.59 -22.54
C ALA A 60 2.57 26.85 -24.04
N SER A 61 3.58 27.62 -24.42
CA SER A 61 3.97 27.90 -25.80
C SER A 61 4.36 26.61 -26.54
N GLU A 62 5.12 25.71 -25.89
CA GLU A 62 5.48 24.39 -26.40
C GLU A 62 4.25 23.50 -26.62
N VAL A 63 3.35 23.41 -25.64
CA VAL A 63 2.11 22.63 -25.75
C VAL A 63 1.19 23.14 -26.86
N LEU A 64 1.11 24.45 -27.06
CA LEU A 64 0.24 25.07 -28.06
C LEU A 64 0.87 25.17 -29.46
N GLY A 65 2.18 24.89 -29.60
CA GLY A 65 2.89 25.02 -30.87
C GLY A 65 3.03 26.46 -31.38
N VAL A 66 3.13 27.44 -30.47
CA VAL A 66 3.25 28.89 -30.80
C VAL A 66 4.53 29.49 -30.21
N ASP A 67 4.98 30.66 -30.68
CA ASP A 67 6.10 31.44 -30.10
C ASP A 67 7.43 30.67 -29.96
N GLU A 68 7.74 29.74 -30.87
CA GLU A 68 8.92 28.86 -30.80
C GLU A 68 10.23 29.63 -30.65
N GLU A 69 10.36 30.75 -31.36
CA GLU A 69 11.53 31.63 -31.35
C GLU A 69 11.74 32.35 -30.02
N LEU A 70 10.71 32.48 -29.18
CA LEU A 70 10.77 33.17 -27.88
C LEU A 70 11.09 32.22 -26.72
N ARG A 71 10.78 30.92 -26.85
CA ARG A 71 10.94 29.93 -25.77
C ARG A 71 12.36 29.88 -25.23
N GLY A 72 13.35 29.89 -26.12
CA GLY A 72 14.76 29.84 -25.75
C GLY A 72 15.18 31.03 -24.89
N ALA A 73 14.76 32.23 -25.28
CA ALA A 73 15.05 33.45 -24.52
C ALA A 73 14.36 33.45 -23.15
N TRP A 74 13.09 33.02 -23.08
CA TRP A 74 12.40 32.90 -21.79
C TRP A 74 13.07 31.91 -20.84
N ARG A 75 13.50 30.75 -21.34
CA ARG A 75 14.22 29.75 -20.54
C ARG A 75 15.61 30.23 -20.11
N GLU A 76 16.37 30.86 -21.00
CA GLU A 76 17.69 31.42 -20.66
C GLU A 76 17.60 32.46 -19.55
N ILE A 77 16.64 33.39 -19.63
CA ILE A 77 16.44 34.39 -18.57
C ILE A 77 16.05 33.69 -17.27
N ALA A 78 15.06 32.79 -17.31
CA ALA A 78 14.57 32.09 -16.12
C ALA A 78 15.68 31.31 -15.39
N GLU A 79 16.51 30.58 -16.14
CA GLU A 79 17.65 29.80 -15.63
C GLU A 79 18.75 30.68 -15.02
N ASN A 80 18.90 31.92 -15.52
CA ASN A 80 19.97 32.83 -15.14
C ASN A 80 19.49 34.04 -14.32
N ILE A 81 18.26 34.06 -13.80
CA ILE A 81 17.87 35.01 -12.74
C ILE A 81 18.71 34.72 -11.49
N VAL A 82 19.16 35.77 -10.80
CA VAL A 82 19.98 35.65 -9.57
C VAL A 82 19.42 34.61 -8.57
N PRO A 83 20.31 33.92 -7.81
CA PRO A 83 19.87 33.01 -6.76
C PRO A 83 19.00 33.68 -5.71
N TYR A 84 18.18 32.88 -5.01
CA TYR A 84 17.37 33.40 -3.92
C TYR A 84 18.24 33.97 -2.79
N PRO A 85 17.91 35.16 -2.28
CA PRO A 85 18.67 35.76 -1.19
C PRO A 85 18.52 34.92 0.09
N THR A 86 19.64 34.76 0.78
CA THR A 86 19.72 34.09 2.07
C THR A 86 20.23 35.03 3.15
N TRP A 87 19.93 34.68 4.38
CA TRP A 87 20.43 35.31 5.60
C TRP A 87 20.97 34.24 6.54
N GLU A 88 22.18 34.47 7.07
CA GLU A 88 22.84 33.54 8.00
C GLU A 88 22.31 33.73 9.42
N GLY A 89 21.57 32.73 9.90
CA GLY A 89 21.04 32.69 11.26
C GLY A 89 21.84 31.82 12.21
N PRO A 90 21.47 31.83 13.51
CA PRO A 90 22.15 31.02 14.53
C PRO A 90 22.08 29.51 14.25
N ASP A 91 21.01 29.05 13.60
CA ASP A 91 20.78 27.63 13.24
C ASP A 91 21.13 27.32 11.78
N GLY A 92 21.85 28.24 11.12
CA GLY A 92 22.27 28.15 9.72
C GLY A 92 21.46 29.03 8.76
N PRO A 93 21.65 28.85 7.44
CA PRO A 93 21.07 29.73 6.43
C PRO A 93 19.55 29.60 6.35
N MET A 94 18.89 30.73 6.11
CA MET A 94 17.45 30.88 5.85
C MET A 94 17.23 31.72 4.59
N TYR A 95 16.11 31.54 3.90
CA TYR A 95 15.68 32.47 2.87
C TYR A 95 15.19 33.76 3.50
N CYS A 96 15.40 34.88 2.82
CA CYS A 96 14.88 36.16 3.22
C CYS A 96 14.25 36.87 2.02
N ALA A 97 13.45 37.90 2.28
CA ALA A 97 12.84 38.67 1.19
C ALA A 97 13.90 39.51 0.45
N ILE A 98 14.79 40.14 1.20
CA ILE A 98 15.79 41.10 0.73
C ILE A 98 17.16 40.63 1.21
N ALA A 99 18.14 40.58 0.32
CA ALA A 99 19.51 40.18 0.65
C ALA A 99 20.06 40.93 1.87
N GLY A 100 20.59 40.18 2.84
CA GLY A 100 21.16 40.73 4.07
C GLY A 100 20.15 41.35 5.06
N VAL A 101 18.84 41.18 4.84
CA VAL A 101 17.80 41.50 5.83
C VAL A 101 17.35 40.21 6.50
N GLU A 102 17.27 40.22 7.83
CA GLU A 102 16.76 39.07 8.58
C GLU A 102 15.29 38.78 8.23
N PRO A 103 14.91 37.51 7.94
CA PRO A 103 13.51 37.15 7.78
C PRO A 103 12.80 37.25 9.15
N LYS A 104 11.79 38.12 9.23
CA LYS A 104 11.05 38.37 10.46
C LYS A 104 9.63 38.83 10.15
N HIS A 105 8.63 38.25 10.82
CA HIS A 105 7.24 38.73 10.78
C HIS A 105 6.93 39.55 12.05
N VAL A 106 6.33 40.75 11.89
CA VAL A 106 5.85 41.59 13.01
C VAL A 106 4.37 41.97 12.84
N PRO A 107 3.65 42.26 13.94
CA PRO A 107 2.24 42.67 13.85
C PRO A 107 2.05 43.88 12.94
N GLY A 108 1.13 43.78 11.98
CA GLY A 108 0.85 44.82 10.99
C GLY A 108 1.59 44.64 9.65
N ASP A 109 2.49 43.65 9.55
CA ASP A 109 3.06 43.23 8.27
C ASP A 109 1.98 42.58 7.38
N HIS A 110 2.30 42.48 6.07
CA HIS A 110 1.55 41.68 5.11
C HIS A 110 1.26 40.28 5.66
N PHE A 111 0.06 39.74 5.37
CA PHE A 111 -0.39 38.47 5.95
C PHE A 111 0.55 37.28 5.65
N GLY A 112 1.21 37.30 4.49
CA GLY A 112 2.10 36.25 4.02
C GLY A 112 3.52 36.75 3.78
N GLU A 113 4.51 35.92 4.09
CA GLU A 113 5.92 36.32 4.03
C GLU A 113 6.55 35.96 2.68
N ALA A 114 7.16 36.94 2.01
CA ALA A 114 7.74 36.78 0.68
C ALA A 114 8.80 35.66 0.64
N ALA A 115 9.55 35.48 1.74
CA ALA A 115 10.56 34.43 1.88
C ALA A 115 10.02 33.01 1.65
N GLU A 116 8.71 32.79 1.78
CA GLU A 116 8.07 31.48 1.61
C GLU A 116 7.48 31.27 0.20
N TYR A 117 7.42 32.32 -0.63
CA TYR A 117 6.77 32.30 -1.95
C TYR A 117 7.40 31.30 -2.95
N PRO A 118 8.71 30.99 -2.90
CA PRO A 118 9.26 29.88 -3.68
C PRO A 118 8.55 28.54 -3.44
N THR A 119 7.95 28.34 -2.26
CA THR A 119 7.18 27.14 -1.91
C THR A 119 5.70 27.28 -2.27
N ILE A 120 5.06 28.36 -1.81
CA ILE A 120 3.59 28.47 -1.86
C ILE A 120 3.05 28.95 -3.22
N LEU A 121 3.81 29.78 -3.95
CA LEU A 121 3.38 30.39 -5.22
C LEU A 121 4.11 29.80 -6.43
N ALA A 122 5.43 29.66 -6.35
CA ALA A 122 6.25 29.30 -7.51
C ALA A 122 6.50 27.79 -7.65
N ASP A 123 6.26 27.00 -6.60
CA ASP A 123 6.53 25.55 -6.55
C ASP A 123 8.00 25.17 -6.84
N GLU A 124 8.93 26.11 -6.69
CA GLU A 124 10.37 25.89 -6.92
C GLU A 124 11.04 25.19 -5.75
N ILE A 125 10.49 25.36 -4.54
CA ILE A 125 10.87 24.60 -3.36
C ILE A 125 9.66 23.74 -2.97
N ASN A 126 9.78 22.42 -3.13
CA ASN A 126 8.68 21.48 -2.95
C ASN A 126 9.19 20.15 -2.38
N LEU A 127 8.30 19.16 -2.23
CA LEU A 127 8.63 17.82 -1.69
C LEU A 127 9.82 17.14 -2.38
N ASP A 128 10.03 17.44 -3.64
CA ASP A 128 11.07 16.86 -4.49
C ASP A 128 12.34 17.70 -4.56
N SER A 129 12.39 18.87 -3.92
CA SER A 129 13.61 19.66 -3.86
C SER A 129 14.73 18.95 -3.08
N PRO A 130 16.01 19.23 -3.39
CA PRO A 130 17.15 18.73 -2.63
C PRO A 130 16.99 18.89 -1.12
N LYS A 131 17.46 17.91 -0.34
CA LYS A 131 17.29 17.87 1.12
C LYS A 131 17.75 19.15 1.81
N GLU A 132 18.90 19.70 1.41
CA GLU A 132 19.42 20.94 1.99
C GLU A 132 18.56 22.17 1.66
N GLN A 133 18.01 22.25 0.45
CA GLN A 133 17.09 23.33 0.06
C GLN A 133 15.82 23.31 0.92
N LYS A 134 15.24 22.11 1.13
CA LYS A 134 14.08 21.92 2.02
C LYS A 134 14.42 22.31 3.46
N LYS A 135 15.60 21.95 3.98
CA LYS A 135 16.03 22.34 5.34
C LYS A 135 16.12 23.85 5.53
N ILE A 136 16.66 24.58 4.54
CA ILE A 136 16.73 26.05 4.58
C ILE A 136 15.31 26.63 4.65
N MET A 137 14.39 26.15 3.81
CA MET A 137 13.02 26.63 3.81
C MET A 137 12.26 26.26 5.09
N LEU A 138 12.45 25.05 5.63
CA LEU A 138 11.86 24.65 6.92
C LEU A 138 12.35 25.52 8.09
N ARG A 139 13.64 25.89 8.12
CA ARG A 139 14.15 26.87 9.09
C ARG A 139 13.50 28.23 8.90
N THR A 140 13.38 28.68 7.65
CA THR A 140 12.75 29.96 7.29
C THR A 140 11.30 30.00 7.78
N ALA A 141 10.50 28.98 7.49
CA ALA A 141 9.11 28.87 7.92
C ALA A 141 8.99 28.88 9.45
N ARG A 142 9.84 28.11 10.16
CA ARG A 142 9.85 28.10 11.64
C ARG A 142 10.22 29.46 12.23
N LYS A 143 11.15 30.20 11.62
CA LYS A 143 11.49 31.57 12.02
C LYS A 143 10.31 32.53 11.82
N LEU A 144 9.48 32.28 10.83
CA LEU A 144 8.30 33.05 10.47
C LEU A 144 7.01 32.45 11.05
N SER A 145 7.07 31.73 12.18
CA SER A 145 5.95 30.95 12.74
C SER A 145 4.61 31.68 12.86
N ASN A 146 4.64 33.02 12.98
CA ASN A 146 3.46 33.85 13.17
C ASN A 146 2.87 34.39 11.86
N ALA A 147 3.51 34.17 10.72
CA ALA A 147 2.98 34.56 9.42
C ALA A 147 1.83 33.64 8.99
N GLY A 148 0.83 34.21 8.30
CA GLY A 148 -0.35 33.47 7.85
C GLY A 148 -0.05 32.40 6.79
N THR A 149 1.10 32.49 6.11
CA THR A 149 1.52 31.53 5.08
C THR A 149 2.28 30.32 5.62
N THR A 150 2.78 30.39 6.86
CA THR A 150 3.70 29.39 7.41
C THR A 150 3.10 28.00 7.49
N GLY A 151 1.83 27.89 7.92
CA GLY A 151 1.14 26.60 7.99
C GLY A 151 1.07 25.91 6.62
N GLN A 152 0.73 26.66 5.56
CA GLN A 152 0.70 26.15 4.20
C GLN A 152 2.11 25.77 3.70
N THR A 153 3.12 26.59 3.99
CA THR A 153 4.52 26.30 3.64
C THR A 153 4.99 24.98 4.26
N LEU A 154 4.65 24.71 5.53
CA LEU A 154 4.99 23.45 6.19
C LEU A 154 4.30 22.24 5.55
N ILE A 155 2.99 22.36 5.26
CA ILE A 155 2.21 21.30 4.60
C ILE A 155 2.81 20.95 3.24
N LEU A 156 3.13 21.95 2.42
CA LEU A 156 3.72 21.76 1.09
C LEU A 156 5.14 21.16 1.13
N LEU A 157 5.79 21.13 2.29
CA LEU A 157 7.08 20.49 2.53
C LEU A 157 6.97 19.16 3.29
N GLY A 158 5.75 18.66 3.52
CA GLY A 158 5.49 17.38 4.15
C GLY A 158 5.58 17.42 5.68
N VAL A 159 5.35 18.58 6.29
CA VAL A 159 5.32 18.75 7.74
C VAL A 159 3.92 19.11 8.17
N LEU A 160 3.36 18.34 9.12
CA LEU A 160 2.09 18.68 9.75
C LEU A 160 2.20 20.03 10.46
N ALA A 161 1.29 20.95 10.14
CA ALA A 161 1.15 22.19 10.88
C ALA A 161 0.45 21.89 12.22
N GLU A 162 1.05 22.31 13.35
CA GLU A 162 0.56 22.05 14.71
C GLU A 162 -0.80 22.70 15.04
N SER A 163 -1.26 23.64 14.21
CA SER A 163 -2.55 24.32 14.39
C SER A 163 -3.25 24.48 13.05
N MET A 164 -4.30 23.69 12.79
CA MET A 164 -5.50 24.11 12.07
C MET A 164 -6.54 22.99 12.15
N TRP A 165 -7.28 22.96 13.26
CA TRP A 165 -8.51 22.15 13.34
C TRP A 165 -9.65 22.69 12.44
N ASP A 166 -9.47 23.85 11.79
CA ASP A 166 -10.52 24.53 10.99
C ASP A 166 -10.32 24.50 9.46
N SER A 167 -9.24 23.94 8.92
CA SER A 167 -9.19 23.66 7.48
C SER A 167 -8.32 22.46 7.15
N PHE A 168 -8.98 21.38 6.75
CA PHE A 168 -8.33 20.21 6.19
C PHE A 168 -7.83 20.58 4.79
N ASP A 169 -6.55 20.94 4.65
CA ASP A 169 -5.96 21.27 3.35
C ASP A 169 -5.78 19.98 2.52
N ALA A 170 -6.30 19.96 1.29
CA ALA A 170 -6.18 18.82 0.38
C ALA A 170 -4.72 18.44 0.08
N GLU A 171 -3.80 19.42 0.17
CA GLU A 171 -2.36 19.21 -0.03
C GLU A 171 -1.74 18.32 1.06
N THR A 172 -2.41 18.13 2.21
CA THR A 172 -1.99 17.15 3.22
C THR A 172 -2.17 15.70 2.76
N LEU A 173 -3.18 15.45 1.91
CA LEU A 173 -3.56 14.11 1.43
C LEU A 173 -3.01 13.78 0.05
N LEU A 174 -2.96 14.76 -0.84
CA LEU A 174 -2.43 14.59 -2.19
C LEU A 174 -1.76 15.89 -2.64
N ASN A 175 -0.44 15.84 -2.81
CA ASN A 175 0.32 16.92 -3.43
C ASN A 175 0.81 16.47 -4.80
N SER A 176 0.59 17.29 -5.83
CA SER A 176 1.05 16.99 -7.20
C SER A 176 1.87 18.13 -7.80
N ARG A 177 2.38 19.03 -6.96
CA ARG A 177 2.85 20.34 -7.42
C ARG A 177 4.16 20.27 -8.19
N SER A 178 5.04 19.35 -7.82
CA SER A 178 6.29 19.08 -8.52
C SER A 178 6.12 18.36 -9.88
N GLY A 179 4.89 17.98 -10.25
CA GLY A 179 4.61 17.11 -11.38
C GLY A 179 4.69 15.61 -11.05
N ARG A 180 5.03 15.26 -9.81
CA ARG A 180 4.91 13.91 -9.25
C ARG A 180 3.84 13.91 -8.16
N MET A 181 3.02 12.88 -8.12
CA MET A 181 1.95 12.74 -7.13
C MET A 181 2.52 12.12 -5.85
N HIS A 182 2.43 12.84 -4.74
CA HIS A 182 2.81 12.40 -3.39
C HIS A 182 1.54 12.15 -2.58
N LEU A 183 1.41 10.93 -2.05
CA LEU A 183 0.27 10.52 -1.24
C LEU A 183 0.56 10.77 0.24
N PHE A 184 -0.40 11.38 0.93
CA PHE A 184 -0.37 11.64 2.36
C PHE A 184 0.92 12.34 2.87
N PRO A 185 1.46 13.35 2.16
CA PRO A 185 2.78 13.92 2.48
C PRO A 185 2.83 14.60 3.86
N ALA A 186 1.70 15.04 4.41
CA ALA A 186 1.61 15.73 5.69
C ALA A 186 0.44 15.20 6.53
N VAL A 187 0.38 13.87 6.73
CA VAL A 187 -0.62 13.20 7.59
C VAL A 187 0.08 12.53 8.76
N ALA A 188 -0.51 12.61 9.96
CA ALA A 188 0.06 12.00 11.15
C ALA A 188 0.21 10.46 10.99
N PRO A 189 1.26 9.82 11.52
CA PRO A 189 1.57 8.41 11.25
C PRO A 189 0.40 7.43 11.55
N ASN A 190 -0.33 7.63 12.64
CA ASN A 190 -1.37 6.69 13.10
C ASN A 190 -2.78 7.12 12.70
N THR A 191 -2.93 7.74 11.53
CA THR A 191 -4.23 8.23 11.05
C THR A 191 -4.78 7.34 9.95
N ASP A 192 -5.94 6.73 10.23
CA ASP A 192 -6.77 6.06 9.24
C ASP A 192 -7.50 7.12 8.42
N ILE A 193 -7.21 7.19 7.13
CA ILE A 193 -7.75 8.22 6.25
C ILE A 193 -7.85 7.76 4.80
N ALA A 194 -8.88 8.25 4.13
CA ALA A 194 -9.10 8.01 2.73
C ALA A 194 -9.55 9.30 2.02
N PHE A 195 -9.22 9.40 0.74
CA PHE A 195 -9.77 10.42 -0.14
C PHE A 195 -10.14 9.79 -1.49
N ARG A 196 -11.09 10.42 -2.18
CA ARG A 196 -11.62 9.93 -3.45
C ARG A 196 -11.67 11.04 -4.48
N ASN A 197 -11.21 10.73 -5.69
CA ASN A 197 -11.27 11.58 -6.87
C ASN A 197 -10.64 12.97 -6.69
N PHE A 198 -9.56 13.08 -5.92
CA PHE A 198 -8.80 14.33 -5.83
C PHE A 198 -8.14 14.63 -7.17
N GLN A 199 -8.15 15.90 -7.59
CA GLN A 199 -7.56 16.30 -8.86
C GLN A 199 -6.05 16.50 -8.70
N ALA A 200 -5.27 15.83 -9.54
CA ALA A 200 -3.84 16.01 -9.63
C ALA A 200 -3.41 16.65 -10.96
N ARG A 201 -2.30 17.40 -10.91
CA ARG A 201 -1.65 17.96 -12.10
C ARG A 201 -1.33 16.84 -13.09
N GLY A 202 -1.37 17.15 -14.38
CA GLY A 202 -1.29 16.14 -15.44
C GLY A 202 -2.65 15.60 -15.89
N GLY A 203 -3.73 15.90 -15.16
CA GLY A 203 -5.10 15.54 -15.56
C GLY A 203 -5.53 14.17 -15.04
N PHE A 204 -5.33 13.94 -13.74
CA PHE A 204 -5.66 12.68 -13.08
C PHE A 204 -6.66 12.92 -11.95
N LEU A 205 -7.55 11.95 -11.72
CA LEU A 205 -8.31 11.81 -10.48
C LEU A 205 -7.64 10.69 -9.67
N VAL A 206 -7.26 10.97 -8.44
CA VAL A 206 -6.59 10.02 -7.56
C VAL A 206 -7.50 9.71 -6.39
N SER A 207 -7.59 8.43 -6.04
CA SER A 207 -8.24 7.95 -4.84
C SER A 207 -7.27 7.06 -4.09
N ALA A 208 -7.11 7.28 -2.79
CA ALA A 208 -6.22 6.47 -1.97
C ALA A 208 -6.75 6.33 -0.55
N ALA A 209 -6.39 5.24 0.10
CA ALA A 209 -6.67 5.02 1.51
C ALA A 209 -5.46 4.42 2.23
N ARG A 210 -5.26 4.84 3.46
CA ARG A 210 -4.22 4.33 4.36
C ARG A 210 -4.78 4.05 5.75
N ASN A 211 -4.13 3.12 6.44
CA ASN A 211 -4.28 2.92 7.87
C ASN A 211 -3.00 3.43 8.59
N ALA A 212 -2.84 3.09 9.86
CA ALA A 212 -1.63 3.40 10.64
C ALA A 212 -0.32 2.81 10.05
N GLU A 213 -0.39 1.76 9.23
CA GLU A 213 0.78 1.01 8.77
C GLU A 213 1.16 1.32 7.31
N ARG A 214 0.15 1.47 6.44
CA ARG A 214 0.38 1.51 4.99
C ARG A 214 -0.76 2.15 4.21
N VAL A 215 -0.45 2.56 2.99
CA VAL A 215 -1.44 2.73 1.93
C VAL A 215 -1.94 1.34 1.53
N TYR A 216 -3.24 1.08 1.59
CA TYR A 216 -3.84 -0.22 1.23
C TYR A 216 -4.75 -0.13 0.00
N PHE A 217 -5.02 1.08 -0.49
CA PHE A 217 -5.79 1.31 -1.70
C PHE A 217 -5.20 2.50 -2.47
N LEU A 218 -5.02 2.33 -3.78
CA LEU A 218 -4.61 3.39 -4.69
C LEU A 218 -5.20 3.15 -6.08
N GLU A 219 -6.04 4.09 -6.53
CA GLU A 219 -6.61 4.13 -7.87
C GLU A 219 -6.30 5.48 -8.53
N VAL A 220 -5.92 5.44 -9.81
CA VAL A 220 -5.73 6.63 -10.64
C VAL A 220 -6.63 6.54 -11.87
N GLN A 221 -7.46 7.55 -12.10
CA GLN A 221 -8.22 7.72 -13.34
C GLN A 221 -7.60 8.83 -14.19
N ALA A 222 -7.26 8.52 -15.44
CA ALA A 222 -6.76 9.51 -16.39
C ALA A 222 -7.92 10.26 -17.05
N ARG A 223 -7.85 11.59 -17.09
CA ARG A 223 -8.81 12.46 -17.79
C ARG A 223 -8.37 12.83 -19.20
N ARG A 224 -7.12 12.52 -19.56
CA ARG A 224 -6.50 12.71 -20.87
C ARG A 224 -5.33 11.73 -21.02
N ASP A 225 -4.89 11.51 -22.25
CA ASP A 225 -3.69 10.73 -22.52
C ASP A 225 -2.47 11.46 -21.96
N ASN A 226 -1.76 10.82 -21.02
CA ASN A 226 -0.56 11.39 -20.42
C ASN A 226 0.25 10.29 -19.68
N ALA A 227 1.52 10.57 -19.39
CA ALA A 227 2.29 9.75 -18.46
C ALA A 227 1.90 10.07 -17.02
N CYS A 228 1.39 9.06 -16.30
CA CYS A 228 1.17 9.12 -14.86
C CYS A 228 2.52 9.07 -14.15
N ARG A 229 2.72 9.94 -13.15
CA ARG A 229 3.92 9.99 -12.30
C ARG A 229 3.50 10.04 -10.85
N ILE A 230 3.67 8.94 -10.13
CA ILE A 230 3.26 8.81 -8.73
C ILE A 230 4.42 8.26 -7.91
N MET A 231 4.66 8.86 -6.74
CA MET A 231 5.67 8.33 -5.82
C MET A 231 5.16 7.01 -5.24
N ASN A 232 6.02 6.00 -5.24
CA ASN A 232 5.73 4.70 -4.68
C ASN A 232 5.44 4.84 -3.17
N PRO A 233 4.20 4.59 -2.71
CA PRO A 233 3.88 4.67 -1.28
C PRO A 233 4.38 3.44 -0.49
N TRP A 234 4.98 2.46 -1.17
CA TRP A 234 5.55 1.25 -0.58
C TRP A 234 7.04 1.13 -0.90
N PRO A 235 7.91 1.89 -0.20
CA PRO A 235 9.34 1.93 -0.50
C PRO A 235 9.96 0.54 -0.56
N GLY A 236 10.69 0.25 -1.65
CA GLY A 236 11.40 -1.02 -1.83
C GLY A 236 10.53 -2.21 -2.20
N LYS A 237 9.20 -2.06 -2.28
CA LYS A 237 8.31 -3.12 -2.78
C LYS A 237 8.17 -3.06 -4.28
N ALA A 238 8.12 -4.22 -4.93
CA ALA A 238 7.65 -4.30 -6.30
C ALA A 238 6.19 -3.86 -6.37
N VAL A 239 5.83 -3.14 -7.44
CA VAL A 239 4.49 -2.58 -7.64
C VAL A 239 3.97 -3.04 -8.97
N THR A 240 2.72 -3.48 -8.98
CA THR A 240 2.00 -3.79 -10.21
C THR A 240 0.91 -2.75 -10.45
N VAL A 241 0.75 -2.38 -11.72
CA VAL A 241 -0.30 -1.46 -12.17
C VAL A 241 -1.17 -2.21 -13.16
N HIS A 242 -2.49 -2.21 -12.94
CA HIS A 242 -3.46 -2.81 -13.84
C HIS A 242 -4.48 -1.77 -14.31
N GLU A 243 -4.89 -1.83 -15.57
CA GLU A 243 -6.12 -1.15 -15.98
C GLU A 243 -7.30 -1.88 -15.33
N VAL A 244 -8.19 -1.16 -14.64
CA VAL A 244 -9.34 -1.76 -13.96
C VAL A 244 -10.19 -2.54 -14.96
N GLY A 245 -10.42 -3.82 -14.68
CA GLY A 245 -11.12 -4.76 -15.56
C GLY A 245 -10.22 -5.53 -16.54
N LYS A 246 -8.89 -5.40 -16.44
CA LYS A 246 -7.93 -6.21 -17.20
C LYS A 246 -6.98 -6.97 -16.28
N SER A 247 -6.63 -8.19 -16.68
CA SER A 247 -5.65 -9.05 -16.01
C SER A 247 -4.21 -8.61 -16.27
N GLU A 248 -3.93 -8.08 -17.46
CA GLU A 248 -2.56 -7.80 -17.88
C GLU A 248 -2.01 -6.56 -17.16
N PRO A 249 -0.76 -6.62 -16.65
CA PRO A 249 -0.13 -5.46 -16.05
C PRO A 249 0.26 -4.43 -17.12
N VAL A 250 0.17 -3.16 -16.75
CA VAL A 250 0.69 -2.03 -17.51
C VAL A 250 2.19 -1.94 -17.31
N ALA A 251 2.94 -1.66 -18.38
CA ALA A 251 4.38 -1.42 -18.27
C ALA A 251 4.68 -0.19 -17.40
N VAL A 252 5.44 -0.41 -16.32
CA VAL A 252 5.85 0.65 -15.39
C VAL A 252 7.36 0.82 -15.43
N LYS A 253 7.81 2.05 -15.57
CA LYS A 253 9.20 2.46 -15.33
C LYS A 253 9.31 3.04 -13.93
N VAL A 254 10.33 2.62 -13.17
CA VAL A 254 10.66 3.23 -11.87
C VAL A 254 11.85 4.19 -12.04
N ASP A 255 11.62 5.48 -11.85
CA ASP A 255 12.70 6.47 -11.72
C ASP A 255 13.16 6.54 -10.27
N LYS A 256 14.46 6.33 -10.03
CA LYS A 256 15.09 6.32 -8.69
C LYS A 256 15.96 7.55 -8.41
N SER A 257 15.99 8.53 -9.33
CA SER A 257 16.85 9.71 -9.21
C SER A 257 16.53 10.58 -7.99
N ASN A 258 15.29 10.52 -7.49
CA ASN A 258 14.84 11.27 -6.33
C ASN A 258 13.65 10.57 -5.65
N GLY A 259 13.91 9.42 -5.01
CA GLY A 259 12.89 8.48 -4.52
C GLY A 259 12.37 7.57 -5.63
N GLU A 260 11.48 6.63 -5.31
CA GLU A 260 10.92 5.69 -6.29
C GLU A 260 9.65 6.27 -6.93
N CYS A 261 9.78 6.83 -8.13
CA CYS A 261 8.63 7.33 -8.90
C CYS A 261 8.20 6.32 -9.95
N LEU A 262 6.95 5.88 -9.86
CA LEU A 262 6.30 4.99 -10.82
C LEU A 262 5.81 5.82 -12.00
N ILE A 263 6.23 5.43 -13.21
CA ILE A 263 5.89 6.13 -14.46
C ILE A 263 5.27 5.13 -15.42
N PHE A 264 4.04 5.39 -15.84
CA PHE A 264 3.34 4.57 -16.83
C PHE A 264 2.47 5.42 -17.75
N ALA A 265 2.24 4.94 -18.98
CA ALA A 265 1.33 5.59 -19.91
C ALA A 265 -0.12 5.34 -19.50
N ALA A 266 -0.91 6.41 -19.40
CA ALA A 266 -2.30 6.36 -19.00
C ALA A 266 -3.19 7.01 -20.06
N SER A 267 -4.29 6.35 -20.41
CA SER A 267 -5.20 6.78 -21.48
C SER A 267 -6.48 7.41 -20.92
N ALA A 268 -7.00 8.41 -21.63
CA ALA A 268 -8.19 9.15 -21.23
C ALA A 268 -9.37 8.21 -20.92
N GLY A 269 -10.04 8.46 -19.79
CA GLY A 269 -11.19 7.70 -19.32
C GLY A 269 -10.84 6.38 -18.63
N LYS A 270 -9.60 5.90 -18.71
CA LYS A 270 -9.16 4.65 -18.08
C LYS A 270 -8.83 4.84 -16.61
N LYS A 271 -9.06 3.78 -15.84
CA LYS A 271 -8.73 3.66 -14.43
C LYS A 271 -7.63 2.65 -14.24
N TYR A 272 -6.75 2.92 -13.29
CA TYR A 272 -5.59 2.11 -13.00
C TYR A 272 -5.56 1.80 -11.50
N SER A 273 -5.59 0.51 -11.14
CA SER A 273 -5.27 0.05 -9.79
C SER A 273 -3.76 -0.05 -9.68
N ILE A 274 -3.21 0.45 -8.58
CA ILE A 274 -1.77 0.41 -8.28
C ILE A 274 -1.64 -0.28 -6.95
N GLU A 275 -0.92 -1.39 -6.92
CA GLU A 275 -0.84 -2.25 -5.75
C GLU A 275 0.62 -2.60 -5.50
N ALA A 276 1.07 -2.45 -4.25
CA ALA A 276 2.28 -3.15 -3.86
C ALA A 276 2.03 -4.63 -4.04
N ASN A 277 2.94 -5.28 -4.76
CA ASN A 277 3.04 -6.71 -4.68
C ASN A 277 3.18 -7.02 -3.20
N ALA A 278 2.42 -8.01 -2.71
CA ALA A 278 2.64 -8.53 -1.38
C ALA A 278 4.16 -8.71 -1.22
N ALA A 279 4.68 -8.38 -0.04
CA ALA A 279 5.98 -8.89 0.31
C ALA A 279 5.80 -10.40 0.39
N SER A 280 5.90 -11.08 -0.76
CA SER A 280 6.53 -12.37 -0.77
C SER A 280 7.91 -12.09 -0.16
N PRO A 281 8.35 -12.79 0.89
CA PRO A 281 9.78 -12.98 1.02
C PRO A 281 10.30 -13.37 -0.37
N GLU A 282 11.49 -12.95 -0.77
CA GLU A 282 12.08 -13.46 -2.01
C GLU A 282 12.16 -14.99 -1.91
N THR A 283 11.10 -15.65 -2.36
CA THR A 283 10.97 -17.07 -2.49
C THR A 283 10.65 -17.24 -3.95
N ALA A 284 11.72 -17.51 -4.71
CA ALA A 284 11.59 -17.86 -6.10
C ALA A 284 10.60 -19.02 -6.18
N PHE A 285 9.44 -18.75 -6.76
CA PHE A 285 8.47 -19.78 -7.08
C PHE A 285 9.15 -20.84 -7.95
N GLY A 286 8.99 -22.11 -7.59
CA GLY A 286 9.70 -23.22 -8.23
C GLY A 286 11.15 -23.40 -7.81
N ASP A 287 11.54 -22.98 -6.60
CA ASP A 287 12.75 -23.50 -5.94
C ASP A 287 12.54 -24.99 -5.63
N PRO A 288 13.24 -25.92 -6.31
CA PRO A 288 12.99 -27.35 -6.15
C PRO A 288 13.37 -27.89 -4.77
N GLU A 289 14.05 -27.10 -3.94
CA GLU A 289 14.39 -27.46 -2.56
C GLU A 289 13.32 -27.02 -1.54
N LYS A 290 12.27 -26.30 -1.97
CA LYS A 290 11.21 -25.76 -1.10
C LYS A 290 9.82 -26.21 -1.51
N ILE A 291 8.89 -26.18 -0.57
CA ILE A 291 7.48 -26.51 -0.78
C ILE A 291 6.71 -25.20 -1.03
N ASP A 292 6.08 -25.07 -2.20
CA ASP A 292 5.25 -23.91 -2.54
C ASP A 292 3.80 -24.13 -2.09
N VAL A 293 3.36 -23.34 -1.10
CA VAL A 293 2.05 -23.45 -0.44
C VAL A 293 1.15 -22.28 -0.83
N LEU A 294 0.02 -22.56 -1.45
CA LEU A 294 -1.04 -21.58 -1.65
C LEU A 294 -1.94 -21.53 -0.41
N VAL A 295 -1.95 -20.40 0.30
CA VAL A 295 -2.80 -20.18 1.47
C VAL A 295 -4.05 -19.41 1.06
N VAL A 296 -5.19 -20.07 1.04
CA VAL A 296 -6.48 -19.50 0.62
C VAL A 296 -7.24 -18.99 1.85
N THR A 297 -7.46 -17.67 1.93
CA THR A 297 -8.16 -17.01 3.06
C THR A 297 -9.43 -16.31 2.60
N GLY A 298 -10.29 -15.86 3.52
CA GLY A 298 -11.48 -15.05 3.21
C GLY A 298 -12.80 -15.69 3.65
N GLY A 299 -13.91 -14.96 3.52
CA GLY A 299 -15.23 -15.42 3.98
C GLY A 299 -15.50 -15.31 5.49
N HIS A 300 -14.46 -15.28 6.34
CA HIS A 300 -14.56 -14.99 7.78
C HIS A 300 -13.35 -14.19 8.27
N GLY A 301 -13.52 -13.40 9.34
CA GLY A 301 -12.44 -12.61 9.94
C GLY A 301 -11.51 -13.47 10.80
N PHE A 302 -10.24 -13.08 10.91
CA PHE A 302 -9.23 -13.76 11.73
C PHE A 302 -8.07 -12.82 12.10
N ASP A 303 -7.28 -13.19 13.10
CA ASP A 303 -6.07 -12.47 13.52
C ASP A 303 -4.93 -12.68 12.50
N ARG A 304 -4.97 -11.90 11.41
CA ARG A 304 -4.12 -12.11 10.22
C ARG A 304 -2.63 -12.14 10.49
N GLU A 305 -2.10 -11.12 11.17
CA GLU A 305 -0.65 -11.05 11.44
C GLU A 305 -0.18 -12.25 12.28
N PRO A 306 -0.81 -12.56 13.44
CA PRO A 306 -0.53 -13.79 14.18
C PRO A 306 -0.63 -15.07 13.35
N PHE A 307 -1.61 -15.19 12.46
CA PHE A 307 -1.78 -16.38 11.62
C PHE A 307 -0.58 -16.62 10.70
N PHE A 308 -0.05 -15.58 10.06
CA PHE A 308 1.10 -15.77 9.16
C PHE A 308 2.42 -16.05 9.90
N THR A 309 2.48 -15.80 11.21
CA THR A 309 3.64 -16.23 12.00
C THR A 309 3.76 -17.76 12.07
N LEU A 310 2.73 -18.54 11.71
CA LEU A 310 2.81 -20.01 11.65
C LEU A 310 3.97 -20.50 10.77
N PHE A 311 4.37 -19.71 9.78
CA PHE A 311 5.46 -20.02 8.84
C PHE A 311 6.84 -19.48 9.29
N ASP A 312 6.91 -18.73 10.39
CA ASP A 312 8.18 -18.14 10.85
C ASP A 312 9.19 -19.24 11.21
N GLY A 313 10.39 -19.14 10.64
CA GLY A 313 11.48 -20.09 10.84
C GLY A 313 11.37 -21.38 10.00
N CYS A 314 10.44 -21.44 9.05
CA CYS A 314 10.28 -22.57 8.13
C CYS A 314 10.94 -22.27 6.78
N ASP A 315 12.27 -22.42 6.72
CA ASP A 315 13.05 -22.06 5.52
C ASP A 315 12.72 -22.92 4.29
N ASP A 316 12.17 -24.13 4.50
CA ASP A 316 11.78 -25.11 3.48
C ASP A 316 10.39 -24.85 2.89
N ILE A 317 9.63 -23.87 3.40
CA ILE A 317 8.26 -23.56 2.97
C ILE A 317 8.19 -22.14 2.41
N ASN A 318 7.69 -22.03 1.19
CA ASN A 318 7.27 -20.77 0.61
C ASN A 318 5.75 -20.71 0.68
N TYR A 319 5.18 -19.65 1.23
CA TYR A 319 3.72 -19.48 1.24
C TYR A 319 3.29 -18.27 0.43
N PHE A 320 2.17 -18.43 -0.27
CA PHE A 320 1.56 -17.41 -1.12
C PHE A 320 0.11 -17.28 -0.71
N GLU A 321 -0.25 -16.13 -0.16
CA GLU A 321 -1.63 -15.91 0.24
C GLU A 321 -2.50 -15.48 -0.94
N HIS A 322 -3.66 -16.13 -1.07
CA HIS A 322 -4.74 -15.69 -1.94
C HIS A 322 -6.02 -15.47 -1.13
N GLN A 323 -6.37 -14.20 -0.90
CA GLN A 323 -7.60 -13.83 -0.22
C GLN A 323 -8.78 -13.82 -1.18
N LEU A 324 -9.78 -14.65 -0.94
CA LEU A 324 -11.04 -14.67 -1.67
C LEU A 324 -11.87 -13.42 -1.35
N LYS A 325 -12.13 -12.58 -2.36
CA LYS A 325 -12.89 -11.32 -2.25
C LYS A 325 -14.27 -11.38 -2.93
N ASP A 326 -14.45 -12.19 -3.98
CA ASP A 326 -15.67 -12.46 -4.76
C ASP A 326 -15.34 -13.45 -5.93
N ASP A 327 -16.14 -13.50 -7.01
CA ASP A 327 -16.06 -14.43 -8.17
C ASP A 327 -14.72 -14.42 -8.97
N SER A 328 -13.63 -13.87 -8.46
CA SER A 328 -12.28 -14.08 -8.98
C SER A 328 -11.52 -15.05 -8.07
N GLU A 329 -11.70 -16.35 -8.30
CA GLU A 329 -11.04 -17.40 -7.51
C GLU A 329 -9.76 -17.89 -8.20
N VAL A 330 -8.73 -18.20 -7.40
CA VAL A 330 -7.52 -18.93 -7.83
C VAL A 330 -7.81 -20.27 -8.52
N LEU A 331 -9.03 -20.80 -8.33
CA LEU A 331 -9.51 -22.05 -8.94
C LEU A 331 -10.20 -21.84 -10.30
N GLU A 332 -10.28 -20.61 -10.84
CA GLU A 332 -10.93 -20.34 -12.14
C GLU A 332 -10.14 -20.89 -13.34
N ASP A 333 -8.81 -20.85 -13.26
CA ASP A 333 -7.89 -21.44 -14.24
C ASP A 333 -6.72 -22.09 -13.51
N VAL A 334 -6.62 -23.42 -13.64
CA VAL A 334 -5.60 -24.26 -13.01
C VAL A 334 -4.64 -24.88 -14.05
N GLY A 335 -4.61 -24.34 -15.27
CA GLY A 335 -3.76 -24.83 -16.36
C GLY A 335 -2.26 -24.80 -16.02
N ASN A 336 -1.81 -23.66 -15.48
CA ASN A 336 -0.44 -23.43 -15.03
C ASN A 336 -0.34 -23.54 -13.49
N TRP A 337 -0.86 -24.65 -12.94
CA TRP A 337 -0.80 -24.88 -11.51
C TRP A 337 0.58 -25.37 -11.08
N ASP A 338 1.20 -24.59 -10.20
CA ASP A 338 2.61 -24.73 -9.83
C ASP A 338 2.80 -24.83 -8.29
N TYR A 339 1.72 -24.85 -7.50
CA TYR A 339 1.80 -25.06 -6.03
C TYR A 339 1.76 -26.54 -5.67
N ASP A 340 2.59 -26.94 -4.70
CA ASP A 340 2.64 -28.29 -4.15
C ASP A 340 1.48 -28.57 -3.20
N VAL A 341 1.09 -27.57 -2.41
CA VAL A 341 0.08 -27.68 -1.36
C VAL A 341 -0.90 -26.50 -1.40
N VAL A 342 -2.19 -26.79 -1.19
CA VAL A 342 -3.21 -25.78 -0.88
C VAL A 342 -3.54 -25.85 0.59
N MET A 343 -3.42 -24.73 1.30
CA MET A 343 -3.90 -24.56 2.66
C MET A 343 -5.18 -23.74 2.66
N LEU A 344 -6.30 -24.34 3.05
CA LEU A 344 -7.60 -23.67 3.15
C LEU A 344 -7.81 -23.13 4.56
N TYR A 345 -7.99 -21.81 4.63
CA TYR A 345 -8.41 -21.07 5.83
C TYR A 345 -9.52 -20.07 5.48
N ASN A 346 -10.37 -20.43 4.52
CA ASN A 346 -11.50 -19.64 4.06
C ASN A 346 -12.83 -20.20 4.60
N MET A 347 -13.88 -19.38 4.59
CA MET A 347 -15.26 -19.77 4.97
C MET A 347 -16.29 -19.37 3.89
N THR A 348 -15.85 -19.28 2.64
CA THR A 348 -16.71 -18.91 1.50
C THR A 348 -17.73 -20.00 1.20
N GLN A 349 -18.93 -19.61 0.77
CA GLN A 349 -20.07 -20.53 0.64
C GLN A 349 -20.41 -20.93 -0.78
N ASN A 350 -20.25 -20.02 -1.73
CA ASN A 350 -20.54 -20.26 -3.14
C ASN A 350 -19.25 -20.62 -3.86
N ILE A 351 -19.32 -21.64 -4.72
CA ILE A 351 -18.24 -22.03 -5.63
C ILE A 351 -18.88 -22.57 -6.92
N SER A 352 -18.45 -22.07 -8.08
CA SER A 352 -19.02 -22.45 -9.37
C SER A 352 -18.65 -23.90 -9.73
N GLN A 353 -19.46 -24.58 -10.54
CA GLN A 353 -19.17 -25.95 -10.96
C GLN A 353 -17.78 -26.08 -11.61
N LYS A 354 -17.39 -25.13 -12.46
CA LYS A 354 -16.07 -25.11 -13.09
C LYS A 354 -14.94 -25.11 -12.05
N ARG A 355 -15.09 -24.36 -10.96
CA ARG A 355 -14.08 -24.28 -9.90
C ARG A 355 -14.07 -25.52 -9.02
N GLN A 356 -15.23 -26.10 -8.78
CA GLN A 356 -15.34 -27.42 -8.13
C GLN A 356 -14.58 -28.47 -8.96
N ASP A 357 -14.82 -28.51 -10.26
CA ASP A 357 -14.16 -29.45 -11.19
C ASP A 357 -12.64 -29.23 -11.21
N ASN A 358 -12.19 -27.96 -11.27
CA ASN A 358 -10.77 -27.61 -11.23
C ASN A 358 -10.10 -28.03 -9.91
N PHE A 359 -10.73 -27.73 -8.76
CA PHE A 359 -10.23 -28.15 -7.45
C PHE A 359 -10.13 -29.68 -7.36
N VAL A 360 -11.16 -30.39 -7.80
CA VAL A 360 -11.15 -31.86 -7.85
C VAL A 360 -10.05 -32.37 -8.78
N GLY A 361 -9.82 -31.72 -9.93
CA GLY A 361 -8.75 -32.08 -10.87
C GLY A 361 -7.35 -31.89 -10.27
N LEU A 362 -7.12 -30.83 -9.50
CA LEU A 362 -5.87 -30.64 -8.76
C LEU A 362 -5.59 -31.80 -7.81
N LEU A 363 -6.63 -32.27 -7.11
CA LEU A 363 -6.47 -33.34 -6.14
C LEU A 363 -6.38 -34.73 -6.77
N LYS A 364 -7.30 -35.05 -7.69
CA LYS A 364 -7.39 -36.38 -8.31
C LYS A 364 -6.28 -36.60 -9.32
N ASP A 365 -6.03 -35.62 -10.19
CA ASP A 365 -5.19 -35.84 -11.37
C ASP A 365 -3.73 -35.43 -11.13
N ARG A 366 -3.52 -34.27 -10.49
CA ARG A 366 -2.17 -33.75 -10.21
C ARG A 366 -1.61 -34.23 -8.87
N GLY A 367 -2.45 -34.46 -7.87
CA GLY A 367 -2.02 -34.92 -6.55
C GLY A 367 -1.50 -33.81 -5.64
N VAL A 368 -1.96 -32.57 -5.84
CA VAL A 368 -1.63 -31.41 -5.01
C VAL A 368 -2.07 -31.66 -3.56
N GLY A 369 -1.18 -31.45 -2.59
CA GLY A 369 -1.49 -31.64 -1.17
C GLY A 369 -2.59 -30.68 -0.69
N LEU A 370 -3.38 -31.10 0.31
CA LEU A 370 -4.44 -30.25 0.88
C LEU A 370 -4.35 -30.22 2.41
N VAL A 371 -4.26 -29.02 2.97
CA VAL A 371 -4.31 -28.74 4.41
C VAL A 371 -5.55 -27.90 4.68
N VAL A 372 -6.47 -28.40 5.51
CA VAL A 372 -7.75 -27.72 5.81
C VAL A 372 -7.74 -27.31 7.27
N VAL A 373 -7.98 -26.03 7.53
CA VAL A 373 -7.85 -25.47 8.88
C VAL A 373 -9.10 -24.70 9.26
N HIS A 374 -9.65 -25.06 10.42
CA HIS A 374 -10.68 -24.33 11.17
C HIS A 374 -11.88 -23.87 10.33
N HIS A 375 -11.87 -22.61 9.86
CA HIS A 375 -12.94 -22.00 9.06
C HIS A 375 -13.33 -22.83 7.84
N ALA A 376 -12.34 -23.50 7.22
CA ALA A 376 -12.55 -24.26 6.01
C ALA A 376 -13.44 -25.50 6.21
N GLU A 377 -13.61 -26.00 7.45
CA GLU A 377 -14.57 -27.07 7.76
C GLU A 377 -16.03 -26.63 7.59
N ALA A 378 -16.28 -25.31 7.58
CA ALA A 378 -17.59 -24.71 7.41
C ALA A 378 -17.78 -24.04 6.03
N ALA A 379 -16.79 -24.15 5.14
CA ALA A 379 -16.90 -23.65 3.77
C ALA A 379 -17.82 -24.53 2.89
N PHE A 380 -18.29 -23.97 1.79
CA PHE A 380 -18.96 -24.68 0.69
C PHE A 380 -20.11 -25.62 1.10
N GLN A 381 -21.02 -25.15 1.97
CA GLN A 381 -22.09 -25.97 2.56
C GLN A 381 -22.98 -26.71 1.54
N SER A 382 -23.12 -26.20 0.32
CA SER A 382 -23.91 -26.83 -0.74
C SER A 382 -23.17 -27.90 -1.55
N TRP A 383 -21.86 -28.05 -1.35
CA TRP A 383 -21.00 -28.93 -2.14
C TRP A 383 -20.67 -30.21 -1.37
N LEU A 384 -21.47 -31.26 -1.55
CA LEU A 384 -21.32 -32.51 -0.81
C LEU A 384 -19.96 -33.20 -1.02
N GLU A 385 -19.40 -33.13 -2.23
CA GLU A 385 -18.10 -33.76 -2.52
C GLU A 385 -16.96 -33.09 -1.73
N TYR A 386 -17.01 -31.78 -1.46
CA TYR A 386 -16.05 -31.11 -0.58
C TYR A 386 -16.04 -31.73 0.82
N HIS A 387 -17.22 -31.95 1.42
CA HIS A 387 -17.34 -32.58 2.73
C HIS A 387 -16.80 -34.01 2.73
N GLN A 388 -16.89 -34.74 1.61
CA GLN A 388 -16.27 -36.06 1.46
C GLN A 388 -14.75 -35.99 1.29
N ILE A 389 -14.24 -34.95 0.61
CA ILE A 389 -12.81 -34.67 0.45
C ILE A 389 -12.18 -34.40 1.83
N ILE A 390 -12.77 -33.48 2.60
CA ILE A 390 -12.25 -33.09 3.92
C ILE A 390 -12.65 -34.09 5.02
N GLY A 391 -13.69 -34.89 4.80
CA GLY A 391 -14.17 -35.95 5.69
C GLY A 391 -14.97 -35.48 6.90
N THR A 392 -15.42 -34.25 6.88
CA THR A 392 -16.30 -33.66 7.90
C THR A 392 -17.23 -32.63 7.27
N ALA A 393 -18.27 -32.25 8.01
CA ALA A 393 -19.06 -31.07 7.69
C ALA A 393 -19.49 -30.35 8.97
N TYR A 394 -19.15 -29.07 9.08
CA TYR A 394 -19.81 -28.18 10.04
C TYR A 394 -21.17 -27.76 9.46
N ILE A 395 -22.27 -28.16 10.09
CA ILE A 395 -23.62 -27.96 9.60
C ILE A 395 -24.18 -26.62 10.09
N TYR A 396 -24.49 -25.67 9.19
CA TYR A 396 -25.13 -24.40 9.59
C TYR A 396 -26.64 -24.49 9.79
N PHE A 397 -27.30 -25.27 8.95
CA PHE A 397 -28.76 -25.42 8.96
C PHE A 397 -29.08 -26.90 8.98
N ASP A 398 -30.11 -27.27 9.75
CA ASP A 398 -30.56 -28.65 9.84
C ASP A 398 -30.73 -29.26 8.44
N VAL A 399 -30.02 -30.35 8.17
CA VAL A 399 -29.93 -30.97 6.85
C VAL A 399 -30.07 -32.48 6.96
N GLU A 400 -30.71 -33.10 5.96
CA GLU A 400 -30.78 -34.55 5.86
C GLU A 400 -29.61 -35.07 5.02
N ILE A 401 -28.79 -35.95 5.60
CA ILE A 401 -27.68 -36.63 4.92
C ILE A 401 -27.89 -38.13 5.10
N ASP A 402 -27.93 -38.87 3.99
CA ASP A 402 -28.17 -40.32 3.96
C ASP A 402 -29.43 -40.77 4.74
N GLY A 403 -30.53 -40.02 4.65
CA GLY A 403 -31.79 -40.35 5.33
C GLY A 403 -31.81 -40.05 6.84
N LYS A 404 -30.77 -39.40 7.37
CA LYS A 404 -30.67 -38.98 8.76
C LYS A 404 -30.65 -37.46 8.84
N LEU A 405 -31.52 -36.89 9.69
CA LEU A 405 -31.49 -35.47 10.02
C LEU A 405 -30.28 -35.16 10.90
N TRP A 406 -29.48 -34.19 10.47
CA TRP A 406 -28.36 -33.61 11.19
C TRP A 406 -28.74 -32.20 11.62
N PRO A 407 -28.82 -31.91 12.92
CA PRO A 407 -29.06 -30.55 13.39
C PRO A 407 -27.83 -29.68 13.13
N HIS A 408 -28.03 -28.36 13.12
CA HIS A 408 -26.93 -27.40 13.09
C HIS A 408 -25.93 -27.65 14.22
N CYS A 409 -24.64 -27.49 13.90
CA CYS A 409 -23.54 -27.65 14.82
C CYS A 409 -23.51 -26.53 15.85
N LYS A 410 -22.81 -26.81 16.96
CA LYS A 410 -22.54 -25.82 18.01
C LYS A 410 -21.05 -25.53 18.03
N CYS A 411 -20.72 -24.25 18.24
CA CYS A 411 -19.38 -23.83 18.54
C CYS A 411 -19.32 -23.05 19.85
N LYS A 412 -18.16 -23.09 20.51
CA LYS A 412 -17.88 -22.29 21.70
C LYS A 412 -16.39 -21.94 21.73
N GLY A 413 -16.10 -20.66 21.56
CA GLY A 413 -14.75 -20.09 21.60
C GLY A 413 -14.23 -19.88 23.02
N GLY A 414 -12.91 -19.85 23.16
CA GLY A 414 -12.22 -19.49 24.40
C GLY A 414 -12.13 -20.61 25.43
N GLU A 415 -12.06 -21.85 24.98
CA GLU A 415 -12.01 -23.04 25.83
C GLU A 415 -10.58 -23.62 25.89
N ASP A 416 -10.19 -24.15 27.04
CA ASP A 416 -8.98 -24.93 27.19
C ASP A 416 -9.29 -26.41 26.86
N ILE A 417 -8.78 -26.87 25.72
CA ILE A 417 -9.11 -28.17 25.14
C ILE A 417 -7.92 -29.13 25.31
N PRO A 418 -8.05 -30.20 26.11
CA PRO A 418 -7.02 -31.23 26.21
C PRO A 418 -6.98 -32.05 24.93
N VAL A 419 -5.80 -32.18 24.32
CA VAL A 419 -5.58 -32.91 23.08
C VAL A 419 -4.75 -34.17 23.37
N THR A 420 -5.26 -35.31 22.95
CA THR A 420 -4.60 -36.61 23.03
C THR A 420 -4.07 -37.01 21.65
N VAL A 421 -2.81 -37.42 21.59
CA VAL A 421 -2.20 -37.97 20.38
C VAL A 421 -2.62 -39.44 20.23
N ARG A 422 -3.51 -39.73 19.29
CA ARG A 422 -4.08 -41.07 19.09
C ARG A 422 -3.18 -41.98 18.25
N ASP A 423 -2.55 -41.43 17.22
CA ASP A 423 -1.54 -42.11 16.42
C ASP A 423 -0.22 -41.34 16.55
N ASP A 424 0.71 -41.85 17.34
CA ASP A 424 2.04 -41.25 17.56
C ASP A 424 3.10 -41.75 16.56
N LYS A 425 2.71 -42.62 15.62
CA LYS A 425 3.60 -43.19 14.59
C LYS A 425 3.49 -42.46 13.27
N HIS A 426 2.36 -41.79 13.02
CA HIS A 426 2.16 -41.00 11.81
C HIS A 426 3.22 -39.89 11.70
N PRO A 427 3.76 -39.59 10.51
CA PRO A 427 4.86 -38.61 10.35
C PRO A 427 4.54 -37.23 10.93
N ILE A 428 3.28 -36.81 10.80
CA ILE A 428 2.77 -35.53 11.31
C ILE A 428 2.89 -35.45 12.85
N THR A 429 2.54 -36.53 13.56
CA THR A 429 2.45 -36.57 15.03
C THR A 429 3.61 -37.31 15.69
N ARG A 430 4.60 -37.77 14.91
CA ARG A 430 5.73 -38.54 15.42
C ARG A 430 6.52 -37.76 16.46
N GLY A 431 6.55 -38.29 17.68
CA GLY A 431 7.23 -37.68 18.82
C GLY A 431 6.45 -36.56 19.53
N MET A 432 5.24 -36.22 19.06
CA MET A 432 4.33 -35.30 19.73
C MET A 432 3.80 -35.92 21.03
N LYS A 433 3.52 -35.08 22.02
CA LYS A 433 2.89 -35.47 23.28
C LYS A 433 1.52 -34.84 23.38
N ASP A 434 0.68 -35.38 24.26
CA ASP A 434 -0.58 -34.75 24.63
C ASP A 434 -0.33 -33.31 25.09
N PHE A 435 -1.19 -32.39 24.67
CA PHE A 435 -1.02 -30.96 24.89
C PHE A 435 -2.36 -30.30 25.19
N LEU A 436 -2.29 -29.08 25.71
CA LEU A 436 -3.46 -28.24 25.96
C LEU A 436 -3.44 -27.09 24.95
N ILE A 437 -4.57 -26.85 24.29
CA ILE A 437 -4.74 -25.70 23.39
C ILE A 437 -5.92 -24.86 23.84
N HIS A 438 -5.78 -23.54 23.74
CA HIS A 438 -6.87 -22.60 23.99
C HIS A 438 -7.48 -22.19 22.65
N ASP A 439 -8.73 -22.59 22.38
CA ASP A 439 -9.34 -22.44 21.06
C ASP A 439 -10.88 -22.55 21.08
N GLU A 440 -11.49 -22.65 19.89
CA GLU A 440 -12.92 -22.91 19.67
C GLU A 440 -13.24 -24.40 19.53
N THR A 441 -14.29 -24.83 20.24
CA THR A 441 -14.84 -26.19 20.17
C THR A 441 -15.91 -26.32 19.07
N TYR A 442 -15.98 -27.47 18.39
CA TYR A 442 -17.04 -27.84 17.44
C TYR A 442 -17.75 -29.14 17.86
N LYS A 443 -19.08 -29.08 17.98
CA LYS A 443 -19.94 -30.22 18.36
C LYS A 443 -21.01 -30.53 17.32
N GLY A 444 -21.23 -31.82 17.09
CA GLY A 444 -22.35 -32.33 16.30
C GLY A 444 -22.08 -32.29 14.79
N ARG A 445 -20.81 -32.37 14.39
CA ARG A 445 -20.42 -32.41 12.98
C ARG A 445 -20.82 -33.74 12.34
N TRP A 446 -21.02 -33.70 11.02
CA TRP A 446 -21.08 -34.92 10.23
C TRP A 446 -19.66 -35.43 10.00
N TRP A 447 -19.47 -36.76 10.04
CA TRP A 447 -18.17 -37.40 9.90
C TRP A 447 -18.20 -38.48 8.83
N ALA A 448 -17.22 -38.45 7.94
CA ALA A 448 -16.96 -39.57 7.03
C ALA A 448 -16.40 -40.78 7.83
N LYS A 449 -16.71 -41.99 7.37
CA LYS A 449 -16.39 -43.24 8.10
C LYS A 449 -14.93 -43.68 8.00
N ASP A 450 -14.18 -43.10 7.07
CA ASP A 450 -12.85 -43.52 6.63
C ASP A 450 -11.75 -42.51 6.99
N ASN A 451 -12.02 -41.58 7.93
CA ASN A 451 -10.99 -40.68 8.45
C ASN A 451 -9.93 -41.45 9.25
N HIS A 452 -8.65 -41.19 8.96
CA HIS A 452 -7.55 -41.65 9.80
C HIS A 452 -7.26 -40.60 10.89
N ILE A 453 -7.83 -40.80 12.08
CA ILE A 453 -7.73 -39.81 13.17
C ILE A 453 -6.35 -39.85 13.82
N LEU A 454 -5.72 -38.67 13.89
CA LEU A 454 -4.41 -38.45 14.49
C LEU A 454 -4.52 -37.91 15.91
N LEU A 455 -5.40 -36.93 16.11
CA LEU A 455 -5.59 -36.24 17.39
C LEU A 455 -7.05 -36.28 17.82
N THR A 456 -7.27 -36.45 19.12
CA THR A 456 -8.59 -36.50 19.76
C THR A 456 -8.68 -35.61 20.99
N THR A 457 -9.88 -35.36 21.48
CA THR A 457 -10.14 -34.70 22.77
C THR A 457 -11.29 -35.39 23.51
N ASP A 458 -11.30 -35.33 24.83
CA ASP A 458 -12.42 -35.73 25.69
C ASP A 458 -13.28 -34.54 26.17
N HIS A 459 -13.02 -33.32 25.64
CA HIS A 459 -13.78 -32.13 25.99
C HIS A 459 -15.29 -32.33 25.70
N PRO A 460 -16.20 -32.16 26.68
CA PRO A 460 -17.59 -32.56 26.55
C PRO A 460 -18.35 -31.79 25.45
N GLU A 461 -17.96 -30.53 25.23
CA GLU A 461 -18.53 -29.65 24.19
C GLU A 461 -17.81 -29.75 22.84
N ASN A 462 -16.87 -30.69 22.67
CA ASN A 462 -16.21 -30.95 21.39
C ASN A 462 -16.54 -32.37 20.89
N ASP A 463 -16.58 -32.57 19.58
CA ASP A 463 -16.53 -33.94 19.04
C ASP A 463 -15.14 -34.54 19.28
N GLU A 464 -15.04 -35.86 19.43
CA GLU A 464 -13.76 -36.50 19.79
C GLU A 464 -12.62 -36.20 18.79
N PRO A 465 -12.80 -36.33 17.46
CA PRO A 465 -11.72 -36.05 16.53
C PRO A 465 -11.45 -34.55 16.37
N VAL A 466 -10.16 -34.16 16.43
CA VAL A 466 -9.73 -32.77 16.22
C VAL A 466 -8.73 -32.61 15.08
N ALA A 467 -7.98 -33.66 14.73
CA ALA A 467 -7.17 -33.69 13.52
C ALA A 467 -7.11 -35.09 12.89
N TRP A 468 -7.18 -35.16 11.57
CA TRP A 468 -7.21 -36.43 10.82
C TRP A 468 -6.63 -36.27 9.42
N THR A 469 -6.29 -37.41 8.81
CA THR A 469 -5.82 -37.50 7.43
C THR A 469 -6.77 -38.30 6.56
N ARG A 470 -6.72 -38.02 5.25
CA ARG A 470 -7.45 -38.72 4.20
C ARG A 470 -6.61 -38.82 2.94
N GLN A 471 -7.02 -39.74 2.07
CA GLN A 471 -6.53 -39.84 0.70
C GLN A 471 -7.70 -39.59 -0.24
N TYR A 472 -7.53 -38.69 -1.21
CA TYR A 472 -8.54 -38.42 -2.23
C TYR A 472 -7.88 -38.34 -3.61
N GLY A 473 -8.16 -39.34 -4.45
CA GLY A 473 -7.40 -39.53 -5.67
C GLY A 473 -5.90 -39.68 -5.37
N ARG A 474 -5.07 -38.81 -5.96
CA ARG A 474 -3.62 -38.81 -5.74
C ARG A 474 -3.18 -37.96 -4.55
N SER A 475 -4.05 -37.12 -4.02
CA SER A 475 -3.72 -36.17 -2.95
C SER A 475 -3.80 -36.75 -1.55
N ARG A 476 -2.79 -36.41 -0.76
CA ARG A 476 -2.79 -36.52 0.71
C ARG A 476 -3.48 -35.29 1.30
N ILE A 477 -4.39 -35.52 2.23
CA ILE A 477 -5.18 -34.47 2.87
C ILE A 477 -5.00 -34.52 4.38
N PHE A 478 -4.73 -33.37 4.99
CA PHE A 478 -4.76 -33.17 6.43
C PHE A 478 -5.85 -32.16 6.80
N ASN A 479 -6.55 -32.43 7.89
CA ASN A 479 -7.60 -31.56 8.42
C ASN A 479 -7.38 -31.36 9.92
N ILE A 480 -7.63 -30.14 10.38
CA ILE A 480 -7.63 -29.78 11.78
C ILE A 480 -8.71 -28.76 12.11
N GLN A 481 -9.42 -29.03 13.20
CA GLN A 481 -10.45 -28.13 13.73
C GLN A 481 -9.86 -26.83 14.24
N PHE A 482 -8.69 -26.87 14.86
CA PHE A 482 -8.10 -25.74 15.56
C PHE A 482 -7.59 -24.64 14.63
N GLY A 483 -7.49 -23.43 15.17
CA GLY A 483 -6.99 -22.24 14.50
C GLY A 483 -8.00 -21.08 14.48
N HIS A 484 -8.83 -20.88 15.51
CA HIS A 484 -9.81 -19.78 15.54
C HIS A 484 -9.16 -18.40 15.60
N ASP A 485 -8.21 -18.24 16.51
CA ASP A 485 -7.61 -16.94 16.82
C ASP A 485 -6.11 -17.03 17.13
N LYS A 486 -5.51 -15.89 17.47
CA LYS A 486 -4.09 -15.78 17.83
C LYS A 486 -3.62 -16.69 18.97
N GLN A 487 -4.51 -17.15 19.85
CA GLN A 487 -4.14 -18.04 20.96
C GLN A 487 -3.79 -19.43 20.46
N ALA A 488 -4.58 -19.95 19.49
CA ALA A 488 -4.26 -21.19 18.81
C ALA A 488 -2.93 -21.07 18.03
N TYR A 489 -2.70 -19.96 17.33
CA TYR A 489 -1.47 -19.78 16.55
C TYR A 489 -0.20 -19.64 17.41
N ALA A 490 -0.35 -19.24 18.67
CA ALA A 490 0.74 -19.15 19.63
C ALA A 490 1.10 -20.50 20.26
N CYS A 491 0.27 -21.54 20.11
CA CYS A 491 0.55 -22.89 20.62
C CYS A 491 1.69 -23.54 19.80
N PRO A 492 2.83 -23.88 20.43
CA PRO A 492 3.97 -24.48 19.73
C PRO A 492 3.63 -25.81 19.04
N GLU A 493 2.84 -26.66 19.70
CA GLU A 493 2.42 -27.96 19.18
C GLU A 493 1.52 -27.79 17.95
N TYR A 494 0.62 -26.80 17.95
CA TYR A 494 -0.21 -26.46 16.79
C TYR A 494 0.65 -25.98 15.62
N ARG A 495 1.63 -25.09 15.86
CA ARG A 495 2.56 -24.60 14.82
C ARG A 495 3.33 -25.74 14.18
N ASP A 496 3.95 -26.59 15.00
CA ASP A 496 4.71 -27.76 14.55
C ASP A 496 3.82 -28.74 13.74
N LEU A 497 2.58 -28.94 14.20
CA LEU A 497 1.61 -29.78 13.50
C LEU A 497 1.26 -29.25 12.10
N ILE A 498 1.01 -27.93 11.96
CA ILE A 498 0.70 -27.31 10.67
C ILE A 498 1.88 -27.46 9.70
N VAL A 499 3.10 -27.16 10.14
CA VAL A 499 4.31 -27.29 9.32
C VAL A 499 4.52 -28.73 8.86
N ARG A 500 4.44 -29.70 9.78
CA ARG A 500 4.58 -31.13 9.43
C ARG A 500 3.45 -31.62 8.51
N SER A 501 2.25 -31.08 8.65
CA SER A 501 1.13 -31.41 7.77
C SER A 501 1.38 -30.94 6.33
N ILE A 502 1.96 -29.75 6.15
CA ILE A 502 2.38 -29.23 4.85
C ILE A 502 3.45 -30.15 4.26
N CYS A 503 4.51 -30.48 5.01
CA CYS A 503 5.57 -31.36 4.53
C CYS A 503 5.04 -32.75 4.16
N TRP A 504 4.11 -33.31 4.94
CA TRP A 504 3.55 -34.64 4.66
C TRP A 504 2.62 -34.64 3.44
N THR A 505 1.79 -33.60 3.29
CA THR A 505 0.88 -33.46 2.15
C THR A 505 1.61 -33.16 0.85
N ALA A 506 2.75 -32.46 0.91
CA ALA A 506 3.68 -32.29 -0.21
C ALA A 506 4.49 -33.55 -0.56
N GLY A 507 4.50 -34.57 0.32
CA GLY A 507 5.28 -35.79 0.14
C GLY A 507 6.74 -35.68 0.56
N ALA A 508 7.13 -34.62 1.27
CA ALA A 508 8.51 -34.41 1.76
C ALA A 508 8.85 -35.28 2.99
N ILE A 509 7.84 -35.80 3.71
CA ILE A 509 8.03 -36.72 4.83
C ILE A 509 7.10 -37.95 4.73
N GLU A 510 7.60 -39.10 5.20
CA GLU A 510 6.94 -40.41 5.18
C GLU A 510 6.90 -41.14 6.53
#